data_AF-G5R0D3-F1
#
_entry.id   AF-G5R0D3-F1
#
_cell.length_a   1.000
_cell.length_b   1.000
_cell.length_c   1.000
_cell.angle_alpha   90.00
_cell.angle_beta   90.00
_cell.angle_gamma   90.00
#
_symmetry.space_group_name_H-M   'P 1'
#
loop_
_entity.id
_entity.type
_entity.pdbx_description
1 polymer ?
#
loop_
_entity_poly.entity_id
_entity_poly.type
_entity_poly.pdbx_seq_one_letter_code
_entity_poly.pdbx_strand_id
1 'polypeptide(L)'
;MIKLENLTKQFVQKKGQPLKAVDNVNLNVPEGEMCVLLGPSGCGKTTTLKMINRLIAPSSGNILINGENTNDMDTVTLRRNIGYVIQQIGLFPNMTIEENITVVPRMLGWDKARCKQRAEELMDMVALDARKFLHRYPKEMSGGQQQRIGVIRALAADPPVLLMDEPFGAVDPINREVIQNQFLDMQRKLKKTVMLVSHDIDEALKLGDRIAVFRQGRIVQCASPDELLAKPANEFVGSFVGQDRTLKRLLLVSAGDVTDQQPTITARPSTPLSEAFGIMDDHDIRAITVIDNDGKPLGFVKRREARNASGICADITHPFRITGKAEDNLRIVLSRLYESNTSWMPIVDEDGRYNGEISQDYIADYLSSGRTRRALNIHENS
;
A
#
# COMPACT_ATOMS: atom_id res chain seq x y z
N MET A 1 4.03 1.81 17.09
CA MET A 1 4.56 0.44 17.28
C MET A 1 6.08 0.41 17.22
N ILE A 2 6.72 0.87 16.13
CA ILE A 2 8.18 0.95 16.01
C ILE A 2 8.59 2.42 16.01
N LYS A 3 9.54 2.81 16.86
CA LYS A 3 10.09 4.17 16.89
C LYS A 3 11.61 4.14 16.86
N LEU A 4 12.21 4.88 15.93
CA LEU A 4 13.64 5.09 15.80
C LEU A 4 13.93 6.53 16.21
N GLU A 5 14.85 6.73 17.16
CA GLU A 5 15.21 8.04 17.69
C GLU A 5 16.71 8.27 17.54
N ASN A 6 17.07 9.22 16.69
CA ASN A 6 18.45 9.63 16.40
C ASN A 6 19.37 8.44 16.06
N LEU A 7 18.82 7.43 15.39
CA LEU A 7 19.46 6.14 15.20
C LEU A 7 20.68 6.28 14.29
N THR A 8 21.84 5.84 14.77
CA THR A 8 23.11 5.94 14.04
C THR A 8 23.88 4.63 14.10
N LYS A 9 24.48 4.24 12.98
CA LYS A 9 25.44 3.14 12.90
C LYS A 9 26.69 3.55 12.16
N GLN A 10 27.81 3.42 12.85
CA GLN A 10 29.15 3.62 12.31
C GLN A 10 29.88 2.29 12.22
N PHE A 11 30.50 2.03 11.07
CA PHE A 11 31.45 0.94 10.86
C PHE A 11 32.83 1.52 10.63
N VAL A 12 33.87 0.76 10.96
CA VAL A 12 35.26 1.11 10.64
C VAL A 12 35.66 0.36 9.37
N GLN A 13 36.02 1.07 8.31
CA GLN A 13 36.48 0.44 7.07
C GLN A 13 37.91 -0.10 7.20
N LYS A 14 38.34 -0.93 6.24
CA LYS A 14 39.69 -1.54 6.21
C LYS A 14 40.85 -0.54 6.35
N LYS A 15 40.66 0.73 5.97
CA LYS A 15 41.65 1.81 6.09
C LYS A 15 41.53 2.63 7.39
N GLY A 16 40.74 2.18 8.36
CA GLY A 16 40.45 2.91 9.61
C GLY A 16 39.45 4.06 9.45
N GLN A 17 39.01 4.38 8.22
CA GLN A 17 38.05 5.44 7.99
C GLN A 17 36.65 5.07 8.50
N PRO A 18 35.99 5.95 9.27
CA PRO A 18 34.64 5.71 9.73
C PRO A 18 33.62 5.86 8.60
N LEU A 19 32.71 4.89 8.48
CA LEU A 19 31.57 4.93 7.59
C LEU A 19 30.28 4.97 8.42
N LYS A 20 29.54 6.07 8.32
CA LYS A 20 28.19 6.14 8.84
C LYS A 20 27.24 5.45 7.87
N ALA A 21 26.91 4.19 8.13
CA ALA A 21 25.95 3.43 7.32
C ALA A 21 24.50 3.86 7.58
N VAL A 22 24.22 4.35 8.79
CA VAL A 22 22.97 4.98 9.20
C VAL A 22 23.35 6.22 10.01
N ASP A 23 22.74 7.37 9.72
CA ASP A 23 23.12 8.66 10.29
C ASP A 23 21.87 9.43 10.73
N ASN A 24 21.64 9.52 12.04
CA ASN A 24 20.55 10.27 12.65
C ASN A 24 19.15 9.96 12.08
N VAL A 25 18.82 8.67 11.93
CA VAL A 25 17.52 8.24 11.41
C VAL A 25 16.44 8.37 12.49
N ASN A 26 15.39 9.12 12.16
CA ASN A 26 14.18 9.26 12.94
C ASN A 26 12.99 8.72 12.13
N LEU A 27 12.23 7.80 12.71
CA LEU A 27 11.09 7.17 12.05
C LEU A 27 10.09 6.67 13.08
N ASN A 28 8.81 6.90 12.85
CA ASN A 28 7.73 6.32 13.64
C ASN A 28 6.81 5.52 12.73
N VAL A 29 6.63 4.23 13.05
CA VAL A 29 5.70 3.32 12.38
C VAL A 29 4.58 2.98 13.37
N PRO A 30 3.36 3.50 13.14
CA PRO A 30 2.16 3.14 13.89
C PRO A 30 1.87 1.64 13.87
N GLU A 31 1.04 1.19 14.80
CA GLU A 31 0.59 -0.20 14.81
C GLU A 31 -0.26 -0.53 13.59
N GLY A 32 -0.02 -1.71 13.01
CA GLY A 32 -0.76 -2.22 11.85
C GLY A 32 -0.36 -1.59 10.52
N GLU A 33 0.48 -0.55 10.51
CA GLU A 33 1.00 0.05 9.27
C GLU A 33 2.15 -0.77 8.67
N MET A 34 2.20 -0.78 7.34
CA MET A 34 3.32 -1.27 6.57
C MET A 34 4.23 -0.13 6.10
N CYS A 35 5.45 -0.10 6.62
CA CYS A 35 6.47 0.87 6.25
C CYS A 35 7.52 0.23 5.32
N VAL A 36 7.70 0.77 4.13
CA VAL A 36 8.74 0.35 3.18
C VAL A 36 9.94 1.28 3.27
N LEU A 37 11.10 0.74 3.62
CA LEU A 37 12.38 1.41 3.48
C LEU A 37 12.83 1.24 2.03
N LEU A 38 12.85 2.34 1.28
CA LEU A 38 13.12 2.38 -0.15
C LEU A 38 14.43 3.12 -0.43
N GLY A 39 15.22 2.67 -1.40
CA GLY A 39 16.40 3.43 -1.85
C GLY A 39 17.46 2.57 -2.51
N PRO A 40 18.57 3.17 -3.00
CA PRO A 40 19.64 2.44 -3.68
C PRO A 40 20.35 1.41 -2.79
N SER A 41 21.07 0.47 -3.40
CA SER A 41 21.94 -0.47 -2.66
C SER A 41 22.96 0.29 -1.80
N GLY A 42 23.20 -0.19 -0.58
CA GLY A 42 24.19 0.38 0.33
C GLY A 42 23.75 1.66 1.08
N CYS A 43 22.52 2.13 0.93
CA CYS A 43 22.07 3.37 1.60
C CYS A 43 21.65 3.24 3.08
N GLY A 44 21.77 2.05 3.69
CA GLY A 44 21.54 1.85 5.13
C GLY A 44 20.25 1.09 5.52
N LYS A 45 19.40 0.71 4.57
CA LYS A 45 18.09 0.05 4.82
C LYS A 45 18.21 -1.26 5.61
N THR A 46 18.94 -2.24 5.07
CA THR A 46 19.20 -3.53 5.73
C THR A 46 19.94 -3.36 7.06
N THR A 47 20.83 -2.36 7.17
CA THR A 47 21.52 -2.06 8.44
C THR A 47 20.53 -1.58 9.50
N THR A 48 19.59 -0.71 9.11
CA THR A 48 18.51 -0.23 9.99
C THR A 48 17.64 -1.38 10.47
N LEU A 49 17.22 -2.26 9.55
CA LEU A 49 16.39 -3.42 9.86
C LEU A 49 17.12 -4.43 10.78
N LYS A 50 18.42 -4.67 10.57
CA LYS A 50 19.28 -5.48 11.46
C LYS A 50 19.46 -4.87 12.85
N MET A 51 19.47 -3.55 12.97
CA MET A 51 19.55 -2.88 14.27
C MET A 51 18.26 -3.03 15.07
N ILE A 52 17.09 -2.95 14.42
CA ILE A 52 15.80 -3.14 15.10
C ILE A 52 15.68 -4.55 15.68
N ASN A 53 16.14 -5.58 14.96
CA ASN A 53 16.21 -6.95 15.47
C ASN A 53 17.40 -7.21 16.43
N ARG A 54 18.20 -6.18 16.76
CA ARG A 54 19.47 -6.26 17.49
C ARG A 54 20.39 -7.38 17.01
N LEU A 55 20.45 -7.63 15.70
CA LEU A 55 21.50 -8.45 15.08
C LEU A 55 22.82 -7.67 15.02
N ILE A 56 22.73 -6.35 14.95
CA ILE A 56 23.84 -5.41 15.06
C ILE A 56 23.41 -4.34 16.07
N ALA A 57 24.24 -4.04 17.06
CA ALA A 57 23.93 -2.94 17.99
C ALA A 57 24.07 -1.58 17.30
N PRO A 58 23.20 -0.60 17.59
CA PRO A 58 23.40 0.78 17.15
C PRO A 58 24.69 1.36 17.74
N SER A 59 25.27 2.34 17.06
CA SER A 59 26.38 3.13 17.61
C SER A 59 25.86 4.23 18.56
N SER A 60 24.69 4.79 18.26
CA SER A 60 23.94 5.70 19.14
C SER A 60 22.46 5.75 18.73
N GLY A 61 21.64 6.38 19.56
CA GLY A 61 20.19 6.47 19.37
C GLY A 61 19.44 5.30 20.02
N ASN A 62 18.12 5.41 20.01
CA ASN A 62 17.22 4.43 20.63
C ASN A 62 16.29 3.80 19.58
N ILE A 63 15.91 2.56 19.86
CA ILE A 63 14.89 1.84 19.11
C ILE A 63 13.86 1.37 20.12
N LEU A 64 12.62 1.81 19.95
CA LEU A 64 11.49 1.41 20.78
C LEU A 64 10.57 0.50 19.98
N ILE A 65 10.15 -0.61 20.60
CA ILE A 65 9.12 -1.50 20.07
C ILE A 65 8.03 -1.60 21.14
N ASN A 66 6.80 -1.29 20.75
CA ASN A 66 5.67 -1.19 21.68
C ASN A 66 5.92 -0.22 22.86
N GLY A 67 6.68 0.85 22.61
CA GLY A 67 7.06 1.82 23.65
C GLY A 67 8.23 1.41 24.55
N GLU A 68 8.71 0.17 24.46
CA GLU A 68 9.85 -0.32 25.25
C GLU A 68 11.16 -0.18 24.48
N ASN A 69 12.21 0.32 25.14
CA ASN A 69 13.54 0.44 24.52
C ASN A 69 14.19 -0.93 24.38
N THR A 70 14.52 -1.30 23.15
CA THR A 70 15.12 -2.60 22.82
C THR A 70 16.48 -2.83 23.49
N ASN A 71 17.20 -1.77 23.91
CA ASN A 71 18.46 -1.90 24.64
C ASN A 71 18.29 -2.51 26.03
N ASP A 72 17.12 -2.31 26.65
CA ASP A 72 16.81 -2.80 28.00
C ASP A 72 16.23 -4.22 28.00
N MET A 73 15.99 -4.78 26.81
CA MET A 73 15.43 -6.11 26.62
C MET A 73 16.52 -7.18 26.45
N ASP A 74 16.22 -8.40 26.90
CA ASP A 74 17.01 -9.57 26.50
C ASP A 74 16.89 -9.82 24.99
N THR A 75 18.03 -10.06 24.34
CA THR A 75 18.09 -10.21 22.87
C THR A 75 17.35 -11.44 22.36
N VAL A 76 17.30 -12.53 23.15
CA VAL A 76 16.59 -13.76 22.75
C VAL A 76 15.09 -13.51 22.80
N THR A 77 14.62 -12.88 23.87
CA THR A 77 13.21 -12.50 24.05
C THR A 77 12.74 -11.53 22.98
N LEU A 78 13.52 -10.48 22.71
CA LEU A 78 13.25 -9.51 21.64
C LEU A 78 13.06 -10.20 20.28
N ARG A 79 14.00 -11.07 19.89
CA ARG A 79 13.98 -11.76 18.59
C ARG A 79 12.84 -12.77 18.46
N ARG A 80 12.38 -13.36 19.57
CA ARG A 80 11.22 -14.26 19.57
C ARG A 80 9.91 -13.50 19.36
N ASN A 81 9.86 -12.22 19.74
CA ASN A 81 8.71 -11.34 19.55
C ASN A 81 8.73 -10.57 18.22
N ILE A 82 9.72 -10.82 17.36
CA ILE A 82 9.85 -10.21 16.04
C ILE A 82 9.89 -11.31 14.98
N GLY A 83 8.96 -11.24 14.02
CA GLY A 83 9.07 -12.02 12.81
C GLY A 83 10.16 -11.46 11.92
N TYR A 84 11.12 -12.26 11.48
CA TYR A 84 12.23 -11.81 10.66
C TYR A 84 12.35 -12.63 9.37
N VAL A 85 12.05 -12.00 8.23
CA VAL A 85 12.23 -12.57 6.89
C VAL A 85 13.54 -12.08 6.31
N ILE A 86 14.44 -13.00 6.01
CA ILE A 86 15.78 -12.69 5.51
C ILE A 86 15.77 -12.68 3.97
N GLN A 87 16.76 -12.01 3.37
CA GLN A 87 16.88 -11.89 1.90
C GLN A 87 16.98 -13.24 1.19
N GLN A 88 17.63 -14.22 1.81
CA GLN A 88 17.59 -15.61 1.35
C GLN A 88 16.40 -16.32 1.98
N ILE A 89 15.85 -17.35 1.33
CA ILE A 89 14.67 -18.07 1.83
C ILE A 89 14.87 -18.59 3.27
N GLY A 90 16.11 -18.94 3.63
CA GLY A 90 16.53 -19.13 5.01
C GLY A 90 15.90 -20.34 5.70
N LEU A 91 15.35 -21.29 4.93
CA LEU A 91 14.79 -22.55 5.45
C LEU A 91 15.91 -23.52 5.82
N PHE A 92 15.69 -24.30 6.87
CA PHE A 92 16.56 -25.39 7.29
C PHE A 92 16.37 -26.57 6.33
N PRO A 93 17.40 -26.96 5.55
CA PRO A 93 17.26 -27.95 4.48
C PRO A 93 17.07 -29.38 5.02
N ASN A 94 17.47 -29.62 6.26
CA ASN A 94 17.37 -30.88 6.99
C ASN A 94 16.09 -31.01 7.83
N MET A 95 15.18 -30.04 7.72
CA MET A 95 13.88 -30.05 8.40
C MET A 95 12.77 -30.07 7.35
N THR A 96 11.65 -30.69 7.69
CA THR A 96 10.42 -30.62 6.90
C THR A 96 9.83 -29.20 6.89
N ILE A 97 8.85 -28.93 6.03
CA ILE A 97 8.15 -27.64 6.01
C ILE A 97 7.43 -27.38 7.33
N GLU A 98 6.77 -28.37 7.93
CA GLU A 98 6.15 -28.26 9.25
C GLU A 98 7.19 -27.87 10.32
N GLU A 99 8.33 -28.55 10.35
CA GLU A 99 9.40 -28.26 11.29
C GLU A 99 9.98 -26.87 11.09
N ASN A 100 10.17 -26.46 9.84
CA ASN A 100 10.61 -25.11 9.49
C ASN A 100 9.65 -24.04 10.02
N ILE A 101 8.34 -24.20 9.78
CA ILE A 101 7.32 -23.24 10.25
C ILE A 101 7.30 -23.22 11.79
N THR A 102 7.42 -24.38 12.43
CA THR A 102 7.18 -24.52 13.88
C THR A 102 8.42 -24.34 14.76
N VAL A 103 9.59 -23.99 14.20
CA VAL A 103 10.83 -23.77 14.98
C VAL A 103 10.62 -22.82 16.16
N VAL A 104 10.10 -21.62 15.92
CA VAL A 104 9.92 -20.61 16.97
C VAL A 104 8.81 -20.98 17.95
N PRO A 105 7.61 -21.42 17.51
CA PRO A 105 6.58 -21.96 18.40
C PRO A 105 7.09 -23.04 19.37
N ARG A 106 7.89 -24.00 18.88
CA ARG A 106 8.48 -25.05 19.73
C ARG A 106 9.45 -24.47 20.76
N MET A 107 10.27 -23.48 20.38
CA MET A 107 11.16 -22.77 21.31
C MET A 107 10.41 -21.96 22.38
N LEU A 108 9.18 -21.56 22.10
CA LEU A 108 8.26 -20.91 23.05
C LEU A 108 7.48 -21.93 23.90
N GLY A 109 7.74 -23.23 23.74
CA GLY A 109 7.11 -24.28 24.53
C GLY A 109 5.69 -24.65 24.09
N TRP A 110 5.29 -24.31 22.85
CA TRP A 110 3.99 -24.73 22.33
C TRP A 110 3.95 -26.25 22.16
N ASP A 111 2.81 -26.87 22.46
CA ASP A 111 2.62 -28.29 22.26
C ASP A 111 2.55 -28.66 20.77
N LYS A 112 2.73 -29.95 20.47
CA LYS A 112 2.80 -30.46 19.10
C LYS A 112 1.50 -30.26 18.33
N ALA A 113 0.34 -30.39 18.98
CA ALA A 113 -0.95 -30.24 18.31
C ALA A 113 -1.19 -28.78 17.91
N ARG A 114 -0.92 -27.85 18.82
CA ARG A 114 -0.98 -26.40 18.54
C ARG A 114 -0.01 -25.99 17.43
N CYS A 115 1.22 -26.50 17.46
CA CYS A 115 2.21 -26.22 16.40
C CYS A 115 1.72 -26.69 15.03
N LYS A 116 1.20 -27.92 14.94
CA LYS A 116 0.68 -28.49 13.69
C LYS A 116 -0.52 -27.68 13.16
N GLN A 117 -1.48 -27.36 14.03
CA GLN A 117 -2.65 -26.56 13.65
C GLN A 117 -2.23 -25.18 13.13
N ARG A 118 -1.28 -24.52 13.80
CA ARG A 118 -0.75 -23.22 13.34
C ARG A 118 -0.05 -23.34 11.98
N ALA A 119 0.69 -24.42 11.74
CA ALA A 119 1.34 -24.64 10.46
C ALA A 119 0.32 -24.86 9.34
N GLU A 120 -0.76 -25.61 9.59
CA GLU A 120 -1.87 -25.81 8.64
C GLU A 120 -2.57 -24.48 8.31
N GLU A 121 -2.92 -23.70 9.34
CA GLU A 121 -3.54 -22.37 9.19
C GLU A 121 -2.70 -21.44 8.30
N LEU A 122 -1.39 -21.38 8.54
CA LEU A 122 -0.48 -20.52 7.80
C LEU A 122 -0.26 -20.98 6.36
N MET A 123 -0.26 -22.28 6.12
CA MET A 123 -0.18 -22.85 4.77
C MET A 123 -1.41 -22.47 3.93
N ASP A 124 -2.60 -22.52 4.53
CA ASP A 124 -3.84 -22.11 3.87
C ASP A 124 -3.82 -20.60 3.52
N MET A 125 -3.25 -19.74 4.38
CA MET A 125 -3.14 -18.30 4.10
C MET A 125 -2.30 -17.98 2.85
N VAL A 126 -1.34 -18.83 2.50
CA VAL A 126 -0.50 -18.67 1.29
C VAL A 126 -0.90 -19.59 0.14
N ALA A 127 -2.11 -20.15 0.21
CA ALA A 127 -2.68 -21.06 -0.78
C ALA A 127 -1.79 -22.27 -1.08
N LEU A 128 -1.19 -22.87 -0.05
CA LEU A 128 -0.45 -24.12 -0.15
C LEU A 128 -1.18 -25.23 0.61
N ASP A 129 -1.44 -26.35 -0.07
CA ASP A 129 -2.11 -27.51 0.52
C ASP A 129 -1.24 -28.15 1.60
N ALA A 130 -1.59 -27.92 2.87
CA ALA A 130 -0.86 -28.42 4.02
C ALA A 130 -0.67 -29.95 3.99
N ARG A 131 -1.68 -30.70 3.54
CA ARG A 131 -1.63 -32.18 3.49
C ARG A 131 -0.58 -32.70 2.51
N LYS A 132 -0.31 -31.94 1.44
CA LYS A 132 0.66 -32.32 0.41
C LYS A 132 2.09 -31.88 0.73
N PHE A 133 2.24 -30.78 1.46
CA PHE A 133 3.53 -30.06 1.55
C PHE A 133 4.17 -30.06 2.94
N LEU A 134 3.42 -30.21 4.04
CA LEU A 134 3.99 -30.10 5.39
C LEU A 134 5.12 -31.10 5.67
N HIS A 135 5.02 -32.31 5.13
CA HIS A 135 6.01 -33.38 5.33
C HIS A 135 7.16 -33.36 4.31
N ARG A 136 7.14 -32.43 3.34
CA ARG A 136 8.22 -32.29 2.37
C ARG A 136 9.39 -31.52 2.97
N TYR A 137 10.55 -31.67 2.36
CA TYR A 137 11.75 -30.87 2.61
C TYR A 137 11.83 -29.68 1.64
N PRO A 138 12.52 -28.59 1.99
CA PRO A 138 12.66 -27.41 1.13
C PRO A 138 13.12 -27.73 -0.30
N LYS A 139 14.02 -28.70 -0.47
CA LYS A 139 14.52 -29.14 -1.80
C LYS A 139 13.44 -29.71 -2.73
N GLU A 140 12.29 -30.10 -2.18
CA GLU A 140 11.15 -30.68 -2.92
C GLU A 140 10.10 -29.62 -3.28
N MET A 141 10.41 -28.35 -3.02
CA MET A 141 9.54 -27.19 -3.21
C MET A 141 10.16 -26.24 -4.26
N SER A 142 9.32 -25.59 -5.06
CA SER A 142 9.79 -24.52 -5.97
C SER A 142 10.28 -23.30 -5.20
N GLY A 143 11.11 -22.45 -5.82
CA GLY A 143 11.63 -21.23 -5.18
C GLY A 143 10.53 -20.33 -4.61
N GLY A 144 9.47 -20.06 -5.39
CA GLY A 144 8.33 -19.27 -4.92
C GLY A 144 7.51 -19.94 -3.81
N GLN A 145 7.46 -21.28 -3.75
CA GLN A 145 6.86 -21.99 -2.61
C GLN A 145 7.72 -21.81 -1.36
N GLN A 146 9.02 -22.07 -1.47
CA GLN A 146 9.96 -21.90 -0.36
C GLN A 146 9.90 -20.47 0.21
N GLN A 147 9.79 -19.45 -0.65
CA GLN A 147 9.70 -18.05 -0.24
C GLN A 147 8.45 -17.76 0.59
N ARG A 148 7.31 -18.30 0.17
CA ARG A 148 6.06 -18.25 0.95
C ARG A 148 6.22 -18.91 2.32
N ILE A 149 6.88 -20.07 2.38
CA ILE A 149 7.22 -20.72 3.67
C ILE A 149 8.11 -19.81 4.52
N GLY A 150 9.12 -19.16 3.93
CA GLY A 150 9.99 -18.22 4.62
C GLY A 150 9.23 -17.05 5.27
N VAL A 151 8.23 -16.50 4.56
CA VAL A 151 7.35 -15.44 5.06
C VAL A 151 6.46 -15.94 6.20
N ILE A 152 5.71 -17.03 6.01
CA ILE A 152 4.78 -17.51 7.05
C ILE A 152 5.49 -18.06 8.29
N ARG A 153 6.71 -18.59 8.14
CA ARG A 153 7.53 -19.01 9.28
C ARG A 153 7.79 -17.84 10.23
N ALA A 154 8.04 -16.65 9.70
CA ALA A 154 8.23 -15.46 10.52
C ALA A 154 6.95 -15.05 11.28
N LEU A 155 5.77 -15.55 10.87
CA LEU A 155 4.48 -15.31 11.51
C LEU A 155 4.01 -16.46 12.41
N ALA A 156 4.77 -17.55 12.48
CA ALA A 156 4.40 -18.76 13.20
C ALA A 156 4.14 -18.51 14.69
N ALA A 157 4.98 -17.69 15.31
CA ALA A 157 4.85 -17.30 16.72
C ALA A 157 3.86 -16.14 16.97
N ASP A 158 3.13 -15.71 15.93
CA ASP A 158 2.22 -14.57 15.95
C ASP A 158 2.80 -13.22 16.45
N PRO A 159 4.01 -12.82 16.00
CA PRO A 159 4.66 -11.61 16.49
C PRO A 159 3.87 -10.35 16.11
N PRO A 160 3.89 -9.29 16.94
CA PRO A 160 3.26 -8.00 16.61
C PRO A 160 3.99 -7.24 15.48
N VAL A 161 5.28 -7.53 15.29
CA VAL A 161 6.15 -6.87 14.31
C VAL A 161 6.76 -7.89 13.36
N LEU A 162 6.71 -7.57 12.06
CA LEU A 162 7.36 -8.32 11.00
C LEU A 162 8.41 -7.43 10.30
N LEU A 163 9.65 -7.88 10.28
CA LEU A 163 10.76 -7.24 9.57
C LEU A 163 11.11 -8.09 8.36
N MET A 164 11.20 -7.48 7.18
CA MET A 164 11.43 -8.20 5.94
C MET A 164 12.53 -7.53 5.11
N ASP A 165 13.62 -8.24 4.84
CA ASP A 165 14.79 -7.74 4.10
C ASP A 165 14.76 -8.25 2.65
N GLU A 166 14.26 -7.44 1.71
CA GLU A 166 14.06 -7.81 0.30
C GLU A 166 13.39 -9.19 0.09
N PRO A 167 12.25 -9.45 0.75
CA PRO A 167 11.62 -10.77 0.81
C PRO A 167 11.03 -11.24 -0.53
N PHE A 168 11.11 -10.45 -1.60
CA PHE A 168 10.57 -10.76 -2.93
C PHE A 168 11.57 -10.57 -4.07
N GLY A 169 12.80 -10.11 -3.77
CA GLY A 169 13.78 -9.70 -4.78
C GLY A 169 14.30 -10.84 -5.67
N ALA A 170 14.32 -12.07 -5.17
CA ALA A 170 14.79 -13.25 -5.90
C ALA A 170 13.71 -13.98 -6.73
N VAL A 171 12.48 -13.46 -6.79
CA VAL A 171 11.36 -14.08 -7.52
C VAL A 171 11.23 -13.47 -8.93
N ASP A 172 10.88 -14.30 -9.90
CA ASP A 172 10.48 -13.85 -11.23
C ASP A 172 9.28 -12.89 -11.18
N PRO A 173 9.11 -11.96 -12.14
CA PRO A 173 8.09 -10.92 -12.07
C PRO A 173 6.66 -11.44 -11.91
N ILE A 174 6.29 -12.52 -12.61
CA ILE A 174 4.93 -13.07 -12.58
C ILE A 174 4.63 -13.65 -11.19
N ASN A 175 5.51 -14.49 -10.66
CA ASN A 175 5.32 -15.06 -9.33
C ASN A 175 5.47 -14.01 -8.22
N ARG A 176 6.27 -12.96 -8.44
CA ARG A 176 6.42 -11.84 -7.49
C ARG A 176 5.08 -11.16 -7.23
N GLU A 177 4.35 -10.84 -8.29
CA GLU A 177 3.05 -10.16 -8.17
C GLU A 177 2.04 -10.99 -7.37
N VAL A 178 1.98 -12.30 -7.66
CA VAL A 178 1.10 -13.25 -6.95
C VAL A 178 1.45 -13.30 -5.47
N ILE A 179 2.75 -13.43 -5.13
CA ILE A 179 3.19 -13.52 -3.74
C ILE A 179 2.91 -12.21 -2.98
N GLN A 180 3.13 -11.05 -3.61
CA GLN A 180 2.82 -9.75 -3.03
C GLN A 180 1.32 -9.60 -2.74
N ASN A 181 0.43 -10.02 -3.66
CA ASN A 181 -1.01 -9.96 -3.44
C ASN A 181 -1.44 -10.86 -2.27
N GLN A 182 -0.93 -12.09 -2.21
CA GLN A 182 -1.18 -13.00 -1.10
C GLN A 182 -0.69 -12.42 0.24
N PHE A 183 0.48 -11.78 0.23
CA PHE A 183 1.02 -11.12 1.41
C PHE A 183 0.14 -9.94 1.85
N LEU A 184 -0.38 -9.13 0.93
CA LEU A 184 -1.32 -8.06 1.23
C LEU A 184 -2.61 -8.58 1.86
N ASP A 185 -3.19 -9.65 1.30
CA ASP A 185 -4.41 -10.26 1.84
C ASP A 185 -4.19 -10.80 3.25
N MET A 186 -3.03 -11.42 3.49
CA MET A 186 -2.62 -11.88 4.82
C MET A 186 -2.38 -10.71 5.78
N GLN A 187 -1.68 -9.66 5.36
CA GLN A 187 -1.43 -8.47 6.18
C GLN A 187 -2.75 -7.80 6.60
N ARG A 188 -3.72 -7.66 5.69
CA ARG A 188 -5.05 -7.11 5.98
C ARG A 188 -5.81 -7.90 7.03
N LYS A 189 -5.67 -9.23 7.02
CA LYS A 189 -6.30 -10.14 7.99
C LYS A 189 -5.62 -10.07 9.36
N LEU A 190 -4.28 -10.07 9.39
CA LEU A 190 -3.51 -10.17 10.64
C LEU A 190 -3.24 -8.81 11.29
N LYS A 191 -3.30 -7.71 10.52
CA LYS A 191 -3.01 -6.33 10.93
C LYS A 191 -1.70 -6.19 11.72
N LYS A 192 -0.68 -6.97 11.37
CA LYS A 192 0.65 -6.86 11.98
C LYS A 192 1.37 -5.61 11.47
N THR A 193 2.25 -5.06 12.29
CA THR A 193 3.10 -3.94 11.88
C THR A 193 4.26 -4.48 11.06
N VAL A 194 4.45 -3.97 9.85
CA VAL A 194 5.46 -4.50 8.91
C VAL A 194 6.50 -3.42 8.60
N MET A 195 7.77 -3.79 8.63
CA MET A 195 8.83 -2.99 8.04
C MET A 195 9.57 -3.78 6.96
N LEU A 196 9.43 -3.33 5.72
CA LEU A 196 9.94 -3.99 4.52
C LEU A 196 11.12 -3.19 3.95
N VAL A 197 12.19 -3.85 3.55
CA VAL A 197 13.26 -3.23 2.74
C VAL A 197 13.05 -3.61 1.28
N SER A 198 13.07 -2.61 0.41
CA SER A 198 13.07 -2.81 -1.04
C SER A 198 13.95 -1.79 -1.76
N HIS A 199 14.35 -2.12 -2.97
CA HIS A 199 14.93 -1.20 -3.94
C HIS A 199 13.99 -0.96 -5.13
N ASP A 200 12.84 -1.63 -5.16
CA ASP A 200 11.82 -1.55 -6.21
C ASP A 200 10.72 -0.57 -5.77
N ILE A 201 10.49 0.45 -6.62
CA ILE A 201 9.50 1.51 -6.34
C ILE A 201 8.08 0.97 -6.50
N ASP A 202 7.83 0.12 -7.50
CA ASP A 202 6.49 -0.39 -7.76
C ASP A 202 6.05 -1.30 -6.62
N GLU A 203 6.99 -2.06 -6.05
CA GLU A 203 6.78 -2.78 -4.80
C GLU A 203 6.46 -1.85 -3.63
N ALA A 204 7.23 -0.77 -3.45
CA ALA A 204 7.00 0.17 -2.36
C ALA A 204 5.64 0.87 -2.46
N LEU A 205 5.22 1.25 -3.67
CA LEU A 205 3.94 1.90 -3.95
C LEU A 205 2.76 0.95 -3.76
N LYS A 206 2.93 -0.33 -4.14
CA LYS A 206 1.87 -1.35 -4.03
C LYS A 206 1.68 -1.82 -2.59
N LEU A 207 2.76 -1.96 -1.84
CA LEU A 207 2.76 -2.55 -0.51
C LEU A 207 2.62 -1.47 0.58
N GLY A 208 3.43 -0.42 0.54
CA GLY A 208 3.56 0.48 1.68
C GLY A 208 2.33 1.34 1.96
N ASP A 209 1.91 1.39 3.22
CA ASP A 209 1.11 2.53 3.72
C ASP A 209 1.98 3.78 3.85
N ARG A 210 3.27 3.56 4.09
CA ARG A 210 4.31 4.56 4.32
C ARG A 210 5.59 4.14 3.61
N ILE A 211 6.25 5.08 2.94
CA ILE A 211 7.53 4.86 2.27
C ILE A 211 8.55 5.81 2.90
N ALA A 212 9.63 5.25 3.44
CA ALA A 212 10.80 5.98 3.91
C ALA A 212 11.93 5.86 2.89
N VAL A 213 12.19 6.92 2.14
CA VAL A 213 13.26 6.96 1.13
C VAL A 213 14.59 7.23 1.80
N PHE A 214 15.53 6.30 1.64
CA PHE A 214 16.89 6.34 2.16
C PHE A 214 17.90 6.81 1.11
N ARG A 215 18.79 7.71 1.52
CA ARG A 215 19.98 8.10 0.76
C ARG A 215 21.14 8.31 1.74
N GLN A 216 22.27 7.65 1.46
CA GLN A 216 23.52 7.84 2.22
C GLN A 216 23.34 7.74 3.75
N GLY A 217 22.58 6.75 4.22
CA GLY A 217 22.36 6.50 5.64
C GLY A 217 21.28 7.37 6.30
N ARG A 218 20.63 8.27 5.55
CA ARG A 218 19.58 9.17 6.06
C ARG A 218 18.25 8.90 5.38
N ILE A 219 17.15 9.16 6.09
CA ILE A 219 15.82 9.28 5.47
C ILE A 219 15.73 10.68 4.85
N VAL A 220 15.53 10.76 3.54
CA VAL A 220 15.38 12.04 2.81
C VAL A 220 13.92 12.46 2.65
N GLN A 221 13.00 11.49 2.72
CA GLN A 221 11.57 11.73 2.75
C GLN A 221 10.89 10.51 3.36
N CYS A 222 9.88 10.74 4.19
CA CYS A 222 8.94 9.72 4.63
C CYS A 222 7.54 10.23 4.31
N ALA A 223 6.75 9.48 3.55
CA ALA A 223 5.44 9.93 3.06
C ALA A 223 4.55 8.73 2.70
N SER A 224 3.26 8.96 2.45
CA SER A 224 2.40 7.95 1.82
C SER A 224 2.82 7.75 0.35
N PRO A 225 2.46 6.62 -0.30
CA PRO A 225 2.75 6.41 -1.72
C PRO A 225 2.29 7.55 -2.64
N ASP A 226 1.06 8.04 -2.45
CA ASP A 226 0.50 9.12 -3.27
C ASP A 226 1.21 10.46 -3.00
N GLU A 227 1.50 10.78 -1.74
CA GLU A 227 2.25 11.98 -1.38
C GLU A 227 3.69 11.95 -1.92
N LEU A 228 4.35 10.79 -1.90
CA LEU A 228 5.69 10.63 -2.46
C LEU A 228 5.73 10.94 -3.95
N LEU A 229 4.70 10.53 -4.71
CA LEU A 229 4.61 10.80 -6.15
C LEU A 229 4.15 12.24 -6.46
N ALA A 230 3.23 12.78 -5.66
CA ALA A 230 2.69 14.12 -5.85
C ALA A 230 3.68 15.23 -5.44
N LYS A 231 4.42 15.02 -4.34
CA LYS A 231 5.28 16.01 -3.69
C LYS A 231 6.62 15.40 -3.28
N PRO A 232 7.50 15.05 -4.24
CA PRO A 232 8.85 14.62 -3.90
C PRO A 232 9.62 15.78 -3.24
N ALA A 233 10.30 15.50 -2.14
CA ALA A 233 10.96 16.50 -1.30
C ALA A 233 12.18 17.16 -1.97
N ASN A 234 12.79 16.49 -2.96
CA ASN A 234 13.93 17.01 -3.73
C ASN A 234 14.07 16.29 -5.08
N GLU A 235 14.96 16.80 -5.92
CA GLU A 235 15.26 16.25 -7.25
C GLU A 235 15.68 14.78 -7.22
N PHE A 236 16.42 14.35 -6.20
CA PHE A 236 16.77 12.94 -6.05
C PHE A 236 15.52 12.09 -5.84
N VAL A 237 14.60 12.46 -4.95
CA VAL A 237 13.36 11.69 -4.76
C VAL A 237 12.53 11.70 -6.05
N GLY A 238 12.40 12.87 -6.70
CA GLY A 238 11.66 13.00 -7.96
C GLY A 238 12.21 12.14 -9.09
N SER A 239 13.54 12.11 -9.27
CA SER A 239 14.21 11.26 -10.26
C SER A 239 14.14 9.77 -9.86
N PHE A 240 14.21 9.48 -8.57
CA PHE A 240 14.17 8.11 -8.06
C PHE A 240 12.80 7.46 -8.28
N VAL A 241 11.68 8.16 -8.02
CA VAL A 241 10.34 7.59 -8.24
C VAL A 241 9.95 7.42 -9.71
N GLY A 242 10.65 8.10 -10.62
CA GLY A 242 10.49 7.97 -12.07
C GLY A 242 9.73 9.12 -12.74
N GLN A 243 9.92 9.24 -14.05
CA GLN A 243 9.29 10.27 -14.90
C GLN A 243 7.79 10.01 -15.13
N ASP A 244 7.36 8.76 -14.99
CA ASP A 244 5.98 8.30 -15.14
C ASP A 244 5.17 8.37 -13.83
N ARG A 245 5.70 9.06 -12.80
CA ARG A 245 5.04 9.23 -11.48
C ARG A 245 3.58 9.62 -11.58
N THR A 246 3.22 10.51 -12.51
CA THR A 246 1.85 10.99 -12.71
C THR A 246 0.92 9.85 -13.14
N LEU A 247 1.40 8.95 -13.98
CA LEU A 247 0.64 7.76 -14.40
C LEU A 247 0.55 6.73 -13.27
N LYS A 248 1.61 6.56 -12.48
CA LYS A 248 1.59 5.66 -11.32
C LYS A 248 0.55 6.10 -10.27
N ARG A 249 0.28 7.40 -10.15
CA ARG A 249 -0.79 7.92 -9.27
C ARG A 249 -2.19 7.44 -9.68
N LEU A 250 -2.43 7.12 -10.96
CA LEU A 250 -3.71 6.57 -11.41
C LEU A 250 -4.07 5.24 -10.75
N LEU A 251 -3.08 4.51 -10.22
CA LEU A 251 -3.27 3.25 -9.49
C LEU A 251 -3.60 3.45 -8.01
N LEU A 252 -3.25 4.61 -7.45
CA LEU A 252 -3.32 4.89 -6.01
C LEU A 252 -4.54 5.71 -5.64
N VAL A 253 -4.98 6.57 -6.55
CA VAL A 253 -6.12 7.47 -6.35
C VAL A 253 -7.39 6.75 -6.79
N SER A 254 -8.38 6.73 -5.90
CA SER A 254 -9.71 6.21 -6.19
C SER A 254 -10.60 7.27 -6.82
N ALA A 255 -11.64 6.84 -7.53
CA ALA A 255 -12.62 7.73 -8.11
C ALA A 255 -13.29 8.61 -7.03
N GLY A 256 -13.60 8.00 -5.87
CA GLY A 256 -14.16 8.69 -4.70
C GLY A 256 -13.29 9.86 -4.22
N ASP A 257 -11.96 9.71 -4.20
CA ASP A 257 -11.05 10.79 -3.76
C ASP A 257 -11.15 12.03 -4.67
N VAL A 258 -11.53 11.85 -5.94
CA VAL A 258 -11.74 12.94 -6.90
C VAL A 258 -13.15 13.53 -6.77
N THR A 259 -14.16 12.68 -6.60
CA THR A 259 -15.57 13.10 -6.57
C THR A 259 -16.00 13.71 -5.24
N ASP A 260 -15.40 13.32 -4.11
CA ASP A 260 -15.66 13.90 -2.78
C ASP A 260 -15.44 15.43 -2.72
N GLN A 261 -14.71 15.99 -3.70
CA GLN A 261 -14.42 17.42 -3.79
C GLN A 261 -15.27 18.16 -4.84
N GLN A 262 -16.21 17.46 -5.48
CA GLN A 262 -17.11 18.05 -6.46
C GLN A 262 -18.47 18.42 -5.83
N PRO A 263 -19.07 19.55 -6.22
CA PRO A 263 -20.47 19.80 -5.90
C PRO A 263 -21.35 18.80 -6.67
N THR A 264 -22.21 18.07 -5.95
CA THR A 264 -23.14 17.09 -6.55
C THR A 264 -24.38 17.80 -7.11
N ILE A 265 -24.24 18.37 -8.31
CA ILE A 265 -25.34 19.06 -9.00
C ILE A 265 -26.16 18.01 -9.78
N THR A 266 -27.41 17.81 -9.37
CA THR A 266 -28.29 16.79 -9.95
C THR A 266 -29.71 17.32 -10.17
N ALA A 267 -30.46 16.66 -11.04
CA ALA A 267 -31.88 16.91 -11.30
C ALA A 267 -32.72 15.66 -11.03
N ARG A 268 -34.03 15.86 -10.84
CA ARG A 268 -35.02 14.77 -10.77
C ARG A 268 -35.65 14.56 -12.16
N PRO A 269 -36.24 13.38 -12.44
CA PRO A 269 -36.97 13.15 -13.68
C PRO A 269 -38.08 14.18 -13.91
N SER A 270 -38.71 14.65 -12.83
CA SER A 270 -39.77 15.65 -12.84
C SER A 270 -39.27 17.10 -12.89
N THR A 271 -37.96 17.36 -12.84
CA THR A 271 -37.41 18.71 -12.90
C THR A 271 -37.73 19.35 -14.27
N PRO A 272 -38.32 20.56 -14.32
CA PRO A 272 -38.57 21.28 -15.56
C PRO A 272 -37.27 21.54 -16.34
N LEU A 273 -37.33 21.42 -17.67
CA LEU A 273 -36.14 21.65 -18.52
C LEU A 273 -35.59 23.07 -18.42
N SER A 274 -36.44 24.07 -18.17
CA SER A 274 -36.02 25.46 -17.95
C SER A 274 -35.21 25.62 -16.66
N GLU A 275 -35.60 24.90 -15.60
CA GLU A 275 -34.88 24.88 -14.32
C GLU A 275 -33.55 24.15 -14.46
N ALA A 276 -33.57 22.95 -15.08
CA ALA A 276 -32.35 22.21 -15.38
C ALA A 276 -31.36 23.01 -16.25
N PHE A 277 -31.86 23.75 -17.24
CA PHE A 277 -31.04 24.67 -18.04
C PHE A 277 -30.44 25.79 -17.18
N GLY A 278 -31.23 26.43 -16.31
CA GLY A 278 -30.76 27.47 -15.39
C GLY A 278 -29.62 26.97 -14.49
N ILE A 279 -29.81 25.80 -13.87
CA ILE A 279 -28.76 25.15 -13.05
C ILE A 279 -27.49 24.92 -13.89
N MET A 280 -27.63 24.40 -15.11
CA MET A 280 -26.46 24.18 -15.97
C MET A 280 -25.78 25.48 -16.42
N ASP A 281 -26.52 26.58 -16.55
CA ASP A 281 -26.01 27.91 -16.92
C ASP A 281 -25.24 28.55 -15.75
N ASP A 282 -25.84 28.54 -14.56
CA ASP A 282 -25.28 29.12 -13.33
C ASP A 282 -23.96 28.45 -12.90
N HIS A 283 -23.85 27.14 -13.15
CA HIS A 283 -22.69 26.33 -12.77
C HIS A 283 -21.72 26.04 -13.95
N ASP A 284 -21.99 26.58 -15.13
CA ASP A 284 -21.25 26.37 -16.38
C ASP A 284 -20.97 24.89 -16.72
N ILE A 285 -21.94 24.01 -16.47
CA ILE A 285 -21.85 22.58 -16.77
C ILE A 285 -22.54 22.24 -18.10
N ARG A 286 -22.02 21.23 -18.81
CA ARG A 286 -22.50 20.86 -20.16
C ARG A 286 -23.68 19.89 -20.15
N ALA A 287 -23.84 19.16 -19.06
CA ALA A 287 -24.92 18.23 -18.82
C ALA A 287 -25.21 18.17 -17.32
N ILE A 288 -26.43 17.78 -16.97
CA ILE A 288 -26.85 17.55 -15.59
C ILE A 288 -27.28 16.09 -15.43
N THR A 289 -26.81 15.46 -14.35
CA THR A 289 -27.15 14.08 -14.02
C THR A 289 -28.55 14.02 -13.41
N VAL A 290 -29.39 13.14 -13.95
CA VAL A 290 -30.75 12.87 -13.48
C VAL A 290 -30.73 11.66 -12.56
N ILE A 291 -31.23 11.82 -11.33
CA ILE A 291 -31.23 10.77 -10.30
C ILE A 291 -32.65 10.38 -9.87
N ASP A 292 -32.89 9.11 -9.58
CA ASP A 292 -34.13 8.63 -8.98
C ASP A 292 -34.26 9.02 -7.50
N ASN A 293 -35.42 8.75 -6.89
CA ASN A 293 -35.69 9.09 -5.48
C ASN A 293 -34.69 8.48 -4.49
N ASP A 294 -34.06 7.36 -4.83
CA ASP A 294 -33.07 6.66 -4.00
C ASP A 294 -31.64 7.21 -4.21
N GLY A 295 -31.47 8.15 -5.15
CA GLY A 295 -30.20 8.80 -5.47
C GLY A 295 -29.40 8.10 -6.57
N LYS A 296 -29.97 7.12 -7.27
CA LYS A 296 -29.28 6.37 -8.32
C LYS A 296 -29.29 7.14 -9.64
N PRO A 297 -28.17 7.19 -10.38
CA PRO A 297 -28.10 7.90 -11.65
C PRO A 297 -28.87 7.16 -12.74
N LEU A 298 -29.93 7.78 -13.26
CA LEU A 298 -30.73 7.26 -14.37
C LEU A 298 -30.14 7.62 -15.73
N GLY A 299 -29.57 8.82 -15.84
CA GLY A 299 -29.05 9.36 -17.09
C GLY A 299 -28.67 10.83 -16.96
N PHE A 300 -28.56 11.51 -18.09
CA PHE A 300 -28.20 12.92 -18.13
C PHE A 300 -28.97 13.70 -19.19
N VAL A 301 -29.15 15.00 -18.96
CA VAL A 301 -29.71 15.95 -19.93
C VAL A 301 -28.62 16.92 -20.35
N LYS A 302 -28.47 17.15 -21.66
CA LYS A 302 -27.44 18.08 -22.19
C LYS A 302 -27.96 19.52 -22.19
N ARG A 303 -27.10 20.49 -21.82
CA ARG A 303 -27.42 21.93 -21.81
C ARG A 303 -27.97 22.43 -23.15
N ARG A 304 -27.42 21.94 -24.26
CA ARG A 304 -27.87 22.31 -25.62
C ARG A 304 -29.30 21.86 -25.92
N GLU A 305 -29.72 20.72 -25.36
CA GLU A 305 -31.04 20.13 -25.60
C GLU A 305 -32.10 20.70 -24.66
N ALA A 306 -31.72 21.09 -23.45
CA ALA A 306 -32.60 21.80 -22.52
C ALA A 306 -32.84 23.27 -22.92
N ARG A 307 -31.94 23.87 -23.72
CA ARG A 307 -32.06 25.27 -24.16
C ARG A 307 -33.32 25.49 -24.98
N ASN A 308 -34.22 26.34 -24.48
CA ASN A 308 -35.53 26.65 -25.09
C ASN A 308 -36.47 25.44 -25.21
N ALA A 309 -36.19 24.33 -24.52
CA ALA A 309 -37.08 23.17 -24.48
C ALA A 309 -38.18 23.32 -23.42
N SER A 310 -39.35 22.76 -23.71
CA SER A 310 -40.48 22.65 -22.80
C SER A 310 -40.63 21.21 -22.33
N GLY A 311 -41.11 21.00 -21.10
CA GLY A 311 -41.31 19.66 -20.53
C GLY A 311 -40.40 19.43 -19.33
N ILE A 312 -40.16 18.16 -19.01
CA ILE A 312 -39.38 17.71 -17.86
C ILE A 312 -38.13 16.94 -18.30
N CYS A 313 -37.16 16.78 -17.40
CA CYS A 313 -35.93 16.05 -17.67
C CYS A 313 -36.19 14.62 -18.21
N ALA A 314 -37.21 13.92 -17.70
CA ALA A 314 -37.57 12.58 -18.13
C ALA A 314 -37.81 12.45 -19.66
N ASP A 315 -38.28 13.52 -20.30
CA ASP A 315 -38.66 13.50 -21.73
C ASP A 315 -37.44 13.36 -22.66
N ILE A 316 -36.27 13.83 -22.23
CA ILE A 316 -35.04 13.89 -23.04
C ILE A 316 -33.80 13.33 -22.33
N THR A 317 -34.00 12.51 -21.29
CA THR A 317 -32.88 11.91 -20.54
C THR A 317 -32.14 10.89 -21.41
N HIS A 318 -30.82 11.07 -21.54
CA HIS A 318 -29.94 10.07 -22.15
C HIS A 318 -29.47 9.09 -21.08
N PRO A 319 -29.69 7.78 -21.22
CA PRO A 319 -29.25 6.81 -20.22
C PRO A 319 -27.72 6.73 -20.18
N PHE A 320 -27.18 6.53 -18.98
CA PHE A 320 -25.77 6.19 -18.85
C PHE A 320 -25.49 4.80 -19.39
N ARG A 321 -24.51 4.69 -20.29
CA ARG A 321 -24.07 3.40 -20.84
C ARG A 321 -23.04 2.71 -19.96
N ILE A 322 -22.34 3.49 -19.14
CA ILE A 322 -21.30 3.04 -18.23
C ILE A 322 -21.37 3.84 -16.94
N THR A 323 -20.95 3.22 -15.84
CA THR A 323 -20.73 3.88 -14.55
C THR A 323 -19.38 3.46 -13.98
N GLY A 324 -18.78 4.34 -13.18
CA GLY A 324 -17.62 4.04 -12.35
C GLY A 324 -18.05 3.78 -10.92
N LYS A 325 -17.26 3.05 -10.15
CA LYS A 325 -17.46 2.95 -8.70
C LYS A 325 -16.49 3.85 -7.96
N ALA A 326 -16.89 4.38 -6.81
CA ALA A 326 -16.02 5.20 -5.96
C ALA A 326 -14.72 4.48 -5.57
N GLU A 327 -14.78 3.16 -5.40
CA GLU A 327 -13.62 2.29 -5.10
C GLU A 327 -12.69 2.04 -6.30
N ASP A 328 -13.13 2.28 -7.54
CA ASP A 328 -12.30 2.07 -8.73
C ASP A 328 -11.12 3.06 -8.72
N ASN A 329 -9.91 2.59 -9.02
CA ASN A 329 -8.79 3.51 -9.23
C ASN A 329 -8.94 4.27 -10.56
N LEU A 330 -8.30 5.43 -10.68
CA LEU A 330 -8.41 6.28 -11.85
C LEU A 330 -7.93 5.61 -13.14
N ARG A 331 -7.04 4.61 -13.09
CA ARG A 331 -6.65 3.82 -14.26
C ARG A 331 -7.83 3.03 -14.83
N ILE A 332 -8.62 2.39 -13.96
CA ILE A 332 -9.83 1.64 -14.37
C ILE A 332 -10.86 2.60 -14.95
N VAL A 333 -11.09 3.73 -14.29
CA VAL A 333 -12.02 4.77 -14.76
C VAL A 333 -11.60 5.26 -16.15
N LEU A 334 -10.32 5.58 -16.34
CA LEU A 334 -9.80 6.04 -17.62
C LEU A 334 -9.93 4.98 -18.72
N SER A 335 -9.68 3.70 -18.43
CA SER A 335 -9.90 2.58 -19.38
C SER A 335 -11.36 2.54 -19.85
N ARG A 336 -12.31 2.64 -18.91
CA ARG A 336 -13.75 2.64 -19.23
C ARG A 336 -14.16 3.84 -20.07
N LEU A 337 -13.59 5.03 -19.85
CA LEU A 337 -13.84 6.21 -20.71
C LEU A 337 -13.41 5.93 -22.16
N TYR A 338 -12.22 5.35 -22.36
CA TYR A 338 -11.71 5.04 -23.69
C TYR A 338 -12.49 3.94 -24.39
N GLU A 339 -12.80 2.84 -23.69
CA GLU A 339 -13.56 1.70 -24.25
C GLU A 339 -14.97 2.11 -24.69
N SER A 340 -15.60 3.03 -23.96
CA SER A 340 -16.95 3.52 -24.24
C SER A 340 -16.99 4.73 -25.18
N ASN A 341 -15.83 5.29 -25.55
CA ASN A 341 -15.71 6.54 -26.29
C ASN A 341 -16.53 7.69 -25.67
N THR A 342 -16.47 7.82 -24.35
CA THR A 342 -17.15 8.87 -23.58
C THR A 342 -16.13 9.83 -22.95
N SER A 343 -16.50 11.11 -22.82
CA SER A 343 -15.63 12.13 -22.22
C SER A 343 -15.76 12.23 -20.69
N TRP A 344 -16.83 11.67 -20.13
CA TRP A 344 -17.09 11.63 -18.69
C TRP A 344 -18.03 10.46 -18.34
N MET A 345 -18.04 10.04 -17.08
CA MET A 345 -18.99 9.06 -16.56
C MET A 345 -19.41 9.39 -15.11
N PRO A 346 -20.60 8.96 -14.67
CA PRO A 346 -21.00 9.07 -13.28
C PRO A 346 -20.27 8.04 -12.43
N ILE A 347 -19.89 8.43 -11.23
CA ILE A 347 -19.33 7.57 -10.21
C ILE A 347 -20.40 7.28 -9.18
N VAL A 348 -20.51 6.02 -8.77
CA VAL A 348 -21.47 5.58 -7.76
C VAL A 348 -20.78 5.02 -6.51
N ASP A 349 -21.44 5.17 -5.37
CA ASP A 349 -21.03 4.54 -4.11
C ASP A 349 -21.38 3.04 -4.07
N GLU A 350 -21.17 2.40 -2.92
CA GLU A 350 -21.46 0.97 -2.71
C GLU A 350 -22.96 0.63 -2.84
N ASP A 351 -23.85 1.59 -2.55
CA ASP A 351 -25.31 1.46 -2.68
C ASP A 351 -25.81 1.74 -4.12
N GLY A 352 -24.89 2.14 -5.02
CA GLY A 352 -25.19 2.55 -6.39
C GLY A 352 -25.74 3.97 -6.50
N ARG A 353 -25.64 4.79 -5.44
CA ARG A 353 -26.04 6.20 -5.46
C ARG A 353 -24.96 7.04 -6.12
N TYR A 354 -25.39 8.12 -6.77
CA TYR A 354 -24.48 9.07 -7.42
C TYR A 354 -23.55 9.73 -6.40
N ASN A 355 -22.24 9.57 -6.60
CA ASN A 355 -21.18 10.13 -5.78
C ASN A 355 -20.45 11.29 -6.50
N GLY A 356 -20.65 11.45 -7.80
CA GLY A 356 -20.06 12.53 -8.59
C GLY A 356 -19.79 12.09 -10.02
N GLU A 357 -18.93 12.79 -10.73
CA GLU A 357 -18.58 12.45 -12.10
C GLU A 357 -17.08 12.61 -12.38
N ILE A 358 -16.54 11.77 -13.25
CA ILE A 358 -15.15 11.87 -13.65
C ILE A 358 -15.05 12.04 -15.15
N SER A 359 -14.24 13.02 -15.54
CA SER A 359 -13.82 13.31 -16.90
C SER A 359 -12.30 13.24 -16.99
N GLN A 360 -11.77 13.27 -18.21
CA GLN A 360 -10.32 13.35 -18.42
C GLN A 360 -9.72 14.64 -17.83
N ASP A 361 -10.45 15.76 -17.90
CA ASP A 361 -10.03 17.04 -17.35
C ASP A 361 -9.94 16.98 -15.82
N TYR A 362 -10.94 16.39 -15.15
CA TYR A 362 -10.89 16.20 -13.69
C TYR A 362 -9.71 15.33 -13.24
N ILE A 363 -9.39 14.27 -13.99
CA ILE A 363 -8.22 13.43 -13.72
C ILE A 363 -6.93 14.26 -13.88
N ALA A 364 -6.80 15.03 -14.97
CA ALA A 364 -5.62 15.85 -15.22
C ALA A 364 -5.44 16.95 -14.16
N ASP A 365 -6.52 17.63 -13.77
CA ASP A 365 -6.53 18.66 -12.73
C ASP A 365 -6.14 18.07 -11.37
N TYR A 366 -6.72 16.94 -10.98
CA TYR A 366 -6.36 16.28 -9.73
C TYR A 366 -4.88 15.88 -9.72
N LEU A 367 -4.40 15.25 -10.80
CA LEU A 367 -3.02 14.79 -10.89
C LEU A 367 -1.99 15.92 -10.91
N SER A 368 -2.34 17.09 -11.45
CA SER A 368 -1.46 18.27 -11.52
C SER A 368 -1.52 19.14 -10.25
N SER A 369 -2.63 19.11 -9.51
CA SER A 369 -2.83 19.94 -8.31
C SER A 369 -1.89 19.66 -7.13
N GLY A 370 -1.16 18.54 -7.17
CA GLY A 370 -0.35 18.07 -6.04
C GLY A 370 -1.19 17.64 -4.83
N ARG A 371 -2.52 17.51 -4.95
CA ARG A 371 -3.40 16.99 -3.88
C ARG A 371 -3.05 15.55 -3.56
N THR A 372 -3.28 15.14 -2.31
CA THR A 372 -2.92 13.81 -1.83
C THR A 372 -4.02 13.23 -0.95
N ARG A 373 -4.32 11.93 -1.08
CA ARG A 373 -5.35 11.22 -0.30
C ARG A 373 -5.07 11.23 1.21
N ARG A 374 -3.80 11.09 1.58
CA ARG A 374 -3.34 11.02 2.97
C ARG A 374 -2.00 11.75 3.09
N ALA A 375 -2.04 12.98 3.58
CA ALA A 375 -0.83 13.64 4.06
C ALA A 375 -0.47 12.98 5.39
N LEU A 376 0.70 12.36 5.47
CA LEU A 376 1.20 11.92 6.76
C LEU A 376 1.80 13.17 7.41
N ASN A 377 1.16 13.73 8.45
CA ASN A 377 1.69 14.88 9.21
C ASN A 377 2.98 14.50 9.97
N ILE A 378 4.06 14.26 9.24
CA ILE A 378 5.34 13.77 9.77
C ILE A 378 6.21 14.93 10.26
N HIS A 379 5.90 16.17 9.85
CA HIS A 379 6.66 17.36 10.20
C HIS A 379 6.13 18.14 11.41
N GLU A 380 5.01 17.74 12.04
CA GLU A 380 4.45 18.50 13.17
C GLU A 380 5.20 18.31 14.51
N ASN A 381 6.18 17.41 14.59
CA ASN A 381 6.99 17.19 15.79
C ASN A 381 8.50 17.09 15.47
N SER A 382 9.03 18.03 14.68
CA SER A 382 10.48 18.21 14.50
C SER A 382 11.02 19.24 15.48
#